data_AF-A0A8J6D3M9-F1
#
_entry.id   AF-A0A8J6D3M9-F1
#
_cell.length_a   1.000
_cell.length_b   1.000
_cell.length_c   1.000
_cell.angle_alpha   90.00
_cell.angle_beta   90.00
_cell.angle_gamma   90.00
#
_symmetry.space_group_name_H-M   'P 1'
#
loop_
_entity.id
_entity.type
_entity.pdbx_description
1 polymer ?
#
loop_
_entity_poly.entity_id
_entity_poly.type
_entity_poly.pdbx_seq_one_letter_code
_entity_poly.pdbx_strand_id
1 'polypeptide(L)'
;MATENNLEACAVEKLAAILAIGTANPPNCFYQADYPDFYFRVTKSEHMTRLKDKFRRICEKSAIKKRYMHLNEAMLKENPCLTIYKAPSFDVR
;
A
#
# COMPACT_ATOMS: atom_id res chain seq x y z
N MET A 1 56.16 -38.05 17.49
CA MET A 1 54.96 -38.72 18.05
C MET A 1 54.25 -37.75 18.98
N ALA A 2 52.92 -37.85 19.05
CA ALA A 2 51.92 -36.95 19.65
C ALA A 2 51.37 -35.91 18.64
N THR A 3 50.49 -36.31 17.71
CA THR A 3 49.01 -36.44 17.81
C THR A 3 48.28 -35.10 17.96
N GLU A 4 47.70 -34.70 16.82
CA GLU A 4 46.39 -34.07 16.61
C GLU A 4 45.76 -33.26 17.74
N ASN A 5 45.44 -32.01 17.43
CA ASN A 5 44.14 -31.44 17.77
C ASN A 5 43.72 -30.52 16.62
N ASN A 6 43.19 -31.14 15.57
CA ASN A 6 42.44 -30.45 14.51
C ASN A 6 41.13 -29.95 15.12
N LEU A 7 41.16 -28.80 15.78
CA LEU A 7 39.96 -28.00 15.99
C LEU A 7 39.70 -27.19 14.73
N GLU A 8 39.41 -27.88 13.63
CA GLU A 8 38.53 -27.30 12.63
C GLU A 8 37.18 -27.17 13.32
N ALA A 9 36.95 -26.01 13.93
CA ALA A 9 35.61 -25.57 14.26
C ALA A 9 34.77 -25.82 13.00
N CYS A 10 33.71 -26.63 13.13
CA CYS A 10 32.77 -26.89 12.06
C CYS A 10 32.23 -25.52 11.60
N ALA A 11 32.85 -24.96 10.58
CA ALA A 11 32.51 -23.68 10.02
C ALA A 11 31.20 -23.90 9.26
N VAL A 12 30.10 -23.86 10.01
CA VAL A 12 28.81 -23.61 9.40
C VAL A 12 28.94 -22.21 8.81
N GLU A 13 29.11 -22.13 7.49
CA GLU A 13 28.86 -20.90 6.75
C GLU A 13 27.44 -20.47 7.11
N LYS A 14 27.31 -19.56 8.08
CA LYS A 14 26.02 -19.15 8.63
C LYS A 14 25.32 -18.29 7.57
N LEU A 15 24.62 -18.95 6.67
CA LEU A 15 23.74 -18.35 5.69
C LEU A 15 22.55 -17.72 6.43
N ALA A 16 22.24 -16.47 6.09
CA ALA A 16 21.06 -15.80 6.62
C ALA A 16 19.80 -16.56 6.20
N ALA A 17 18.96 -16.93 7.17
CA ALA A 17 17.72 -17.65 6.96
C ALA A 17 16.52 -16.86 7.52
N ILE A 18 15.43 -16.82 6.77
CA ILE A 18 14.16 -16.25 7.23
C ILE A 18 13.50 -17.29 8.14
N LEU A 19 13.27 -16.94 9.41
CA LEU A 19 12.64 -17.84 10.38
C LEU A 19 11.12 -17.65 10.47
N ALA A 20 10.61 -16.45 10.20
CA ALA A 20 9.18 -16.14 10.21
C ALA A 20 8.85 -14.88 9.39
N ILE A 21 7.61 -14.80 8.90
CA ILE A 21 7.05 -13.62 8.21
C ILE A 21 5.63 -13.38 8.75
N GLY A 22 5.34 -12.16 9.18
CA GLY A 22 3.99 -11.70 9.55
C GLY A 22 3.55 -10.55 8.66
N THR A 23 2.25 -10.50 8.31
CA THR A 23 1.67 -9.40 7.53
C THR A 23 0.36 -8.92 8.18
N ALA A 24 0.05 -7.63 8.04
CA ALA A 24 -1.19 -7.03 8.52
C ALA A 24 -1.66 -5.95 7.54
N ASN A 25 -2.98 -5.78 7.43
CA ASN A 25 -3.61 -4.79 6.57
C ASN A 25 -4.67 -3.99 7.37
N PRO A 26 -4.94 -2.72 7.01
CA PRO A 26 -6.10 -2.00 7.52
C PRO A 26 -7.41 -2.73 7.20
N PRO A 27 -8.49 -2.51 7.98
CA PRO A 27 -9.75 -3.24 7.81
C PRO A 27 -10.51 -2.88 6.53
N ASN A 28 -10.35 -1.65 6.01
CA ASN A 28 -11.17 -1.20 4.87
C ASN A 28 -10.61 -1.73 3.56
N CYS A 29 -11.41 -2.50 2.84
CA CYS A 29 -11.06 -3.10 1.55
C CYS A 29 -11.78 -2.39 0.40
N PHE A 30 -11.01 -1.91 -0.58
CA PHE A 30 -11.51 -1.26 -1.79
C PHE A 30 -11.22 -2.11 -3.01
N TYR A 31 -12.23 -2.37 -3.85
CA TYR A 31 -12.06 -3.03 -5.13
C TYR A 31 -11.58 -2.03 -6.18
N GLN A 32 -10.62 -2.45 -7.01
CA GLN A 32 -10.02 -1.58 -8.01
C GLN A 32 -11.01 -1.17 -9.11
N ALA A 33 -12.01 -2.02 -9.38
CA ALA A 33 -13.09 -1.74 -10.32
C ALA A 33 -13.95 -0.54 -9.89
N ASP A 34 -14.23 -0.41 -8.59
CA ASP A 34 -15.08 0.65 -8.03
C ASP A 34 -14.26 1.91 -7.63
N TYR A 35 -12.93 1.78 -7.59
CA TYR A 35 -12.05 2.83 -7.11
C TYR A 35 -12.14 4.15 -7.92
N PRO A 36 -12.28 4.15 -9.26
CA PRO A 36 -12.50 5.38 -10.01
C PRO A 36 -13.73 6.16 -9.55
N ASP A 37 -14.85 5.49 -9.31
CA ASP A 37 -16.09 6.13 -8.89
C ASP A 37 -16.01 6.62 -7.44
N PHE A 38 -15.39 5.82 -6.55
CA PHE A 38 -15.10 6.26 -5.19
C PHE A 38 -14.20 7.51 -5.17
N TYR A 39 -13.05 7.47 -5.85
CA TYR A 39 -12.04 8.52 -5.82
C TYR A 39 -12.58 9.85 -6.35
N PHE A 40 -13.28 9.84 -7.49
CA PHE A 40 -13.81 11.06 -8.10
C PHE A 40 -14.97 11.65 -7.29
N ARG A 41 -15.77 10.82 -6.61
CA ARG A 41 -16.80 11.27 -5.68
C ARG A 41 -16.21 11.97 -4.45
N VAL A 42 -15.29 11.31 -3.74
CA VAL A 42 -14.73 11.86 -2.48
C VAL A 42 -13.84 13.09 -2.71
N THR A 43 -13.22 13.19 -3.89
CA THR A 43 -12.42 14.36 -4.30
C THR A 43 -13.24 15.43 -5.03
N LYS A 44 -14.57 15.33 -5.07
CA LYS A 44 -15.48 16.28 -5.74
C LYS A 44 -15.09 16.59 -7.20
N SER A 45 -14.52 15.61 -7.89
CA SER A 45 -13.95 15.75 -9.22
C SER A 45 -14.79 15.11 -10.33
N GLU A 46 -16.03 14.68 -10.03
CA GLU A 46 -16.95 14.03 -10.97
C GLU A 46 -17.19 14.79 -12.29
N HIS A 47 -17.11 16.12 -12.26
CA HIS A 47 -17.23 16.97 -13.45
C HIS A 47 -16.07 16.78 -14.45
N MET A 48 -14.94 16.19 -14.04
CA MET A 48 -13.77 15.94 -14.88
C MET A 48 -13.85 14.59 -15.61
N THR A 49 -14.90 14.40 -16.41
CA THR A 49 -15.24 13.11 -17.05
C THR A 49 -14.09 12.51 -17.87
N ARG A 50 -13.40 13.30 -18.70
CA ARG A 50 -12.24 12.85 -19.50
C ARG A 50 -11.10 12.33 -18.61
N LEU A 51 -10.88 12.96 -17.46
CA LEU A 51 -9.85 12.54 -16.52
C LEU A 51 -10.27 11.24 -15.81
N LYS A 52 -11.56 11.11 -15.47
CA LYS A 52 -12.15 9.91 -14.90
C LYS A 52 -12.00 8.70 -15.84
N ASP A 53 -12.26 8.88 -17.13
CA ASP A 53 -12.08 7.81 -18.12
C ASP A 53 -10.62 7.39 -18.29
N LYS A 54 -9.70 8.36 -18.27
CA LYS A 54 -8.27 8.05 -18.26
C LYS A 54 -7.90 7.27 -16.99
N PHE A 55 -8.42 7.66 -15.84
CA PHE A 55 -8.16 7.01 -14.57
C PHE A 55 -8.74 5.59 -14.49
N ARG A 56 -9.94 5.37 -15.05
CA ARG A 56 -10.56 4.05 -15.19
C ARG A 56 -9.65 3.08 -15.95
N ARG A 57 -9.14 3.49 -17.13
CA ARG A 57 -8.18 2.68 -17.91
C ARG A 57 -6.89 2.37 -17.16
N ILE A 58 -6.40 3.31 -16.33
CA ILE A 58 -5.23 3.07 -15.48
C ILE A 58 -5.55 2.01 -14.41
N CYS A 59 -6.71 2.10 -13.76
CA CYS A 59 -7.15 1.13 -12.76
C CYS A 59 -7.32 -0.26 -13.36
N GLU A 60 -7.93 -0.39 -14.54
CA GLU A 60 -8.09 -1.65 -15.26
C GLU A 60 -6.73 -2.29 -15.62
N LYS A 61 -5.77 -1.48 -16.06
CA LYS A 61 -4.43 -1.96 -16.46
C LYS A 61 -3.46 -2.16 -15.30
N SER A 62 -3.82 -1.77 -14.08
CA SER A 62 -2.92 -1.84 -12.91
C SER A 62 -2.66 -3.25 -12.39
N ALA A 63 -3.38 -4.26 -12.87
CA ALA A 63 -3.36 -5.65 -12.36
C ALA A 63 -3.71 -5.79 -10.87
N ILE A 64 -4.27 -4.74 -10.26
CA ILE A 64 -4.73 -4.75 -8.87
C ILE A 64 -6.20 -5.18 -8.83
N LYS A 65 -6.54 -6.14 -7.97
CA LYS A 65 -7.94 -6.53 -7.73
C LYS A 65 -8.59 -5.72 -6.61
N LYS A 66 -7.89 -5.61 -5.48
CA LYS A 66 -8.33 -4.91 -4.28
C LYS A 66 -7.15 -4.31 -3.52
N ARG A 67 -7.41 -3.30 -2.70
CA ARG A 67 -6.44 -2.64 -1.82
C ARG A 67 -7.04 -2.41 -0.44
N TYR A 68 -6.22 -2.50 0.59
CA TYR A 68 -6.62 -2.13 1.94
C TYR A 68 -6.15 -0.70 2.23
N MET A 69 -7.05 0.16 2.67
CA MET A 69 -6.76 1.56 2.96
C MET A 69 -7.14 1.90 4.39
N HIS A 70 -6.28 2.64 5.08
CA HIS A 70 -6.63 3.18 6.40
C HIS A 70 -7.68 4.29 6.27
N LEU A 71 -7.52 5.17 5.29
CA LEU A 71 -8.47 6.23 4.97
C LEU A 71 -9.84 5.65 4.59
N ASN A 72 -10.89 6.20 5.19
CA ASN A 72 -12.28 5.93 4.86
C ASN A 72 -13.03 7.23 4.51
N GLU A 73 -14.27 7.11 4.05
CA GLU A 73 -15.06 8.26 3.60
C GLU A 73 -15.38 9.24 4.75
N ALA A 74 -15.51 8.75 5.99
CA ALA A 74 -15.75 9.61 7.16
C ALA A 74 -14.53 10.49 7.48
N MET A 75 -13.32 9.90 7.54
CA MET A 75 -12.07 10.63 7.77
C MET A 75 -11.82 11.69 6.69
N LEU A 76 -12.10 11.35 5.43
CA LEU A 76 -11.96 12.29 4.31
C LEU A 76 -12.99 13.42 4.35
N LYS A 77 -14.18 13.17 4.90
CA LYS A 77 -15.23 14.18 5.06
C LYS A 77 -14.92 15.14 6.22
N GLU A 78 -14.35 14.63 7.31
CA GLU A 78 -13.88 15.45 8.44
C GLU A 78 -12.67 16.31 8.06
N ASN A 79 -11.85 15.83 7.11
CA ASN A 79 -10.59 16.48 6.71
C ASN A 79 -10.58 16.81 5.20
N PRO A 80 -11.36 17.81 4.75
CA PRO A 80 -11.49 18.13 3.32
C PRO A 80 -10.17 18.59 2.68
N CYS A 81 -9.20 19.08 3.46
CA CYS A 81 -7.87 19.43 2.95
C CYS A 81 -7.12 18.23 2.35
N LEU A 82 -7.43 16.99 2.77
CA LEU A 82 -6.84 15.77 2.21
C LEU A 82 -7.32 15.47 0.78
N THR A 83 -8.50 15.95 0.40
CA THR A 83 -9.14 15.66 -0.90
C THR A 83 -8.97 16.79 -1.92
N ILE A 84 -8.47 17.95 -1.50
CA ILE A 84 -8.23 19.11 -2.36
C ILE A 84 -6.81 19.07 -2.91
N TYR A 85 -6.69 19.20 -4.23
CA TYR A 85 -5.39 19.25 -4.89
C TYR A 85 -4.55 20.44 -4.39
N LYS A 86 -3.34 20.15 -3.89
CA LYS A 86 -2.37 21.13 -3.36
C LYS A 86 -2.80 21.93 -2.13
N ALA A 87 -3.87 21.54 -1.44
CA ALA A 87 -4.20 22.16 -0.16
C ALA A 87 -3.16 21.81 0.92
N PRO A 88 -2.83 22.73 1.85
CA PRO A 88 -2.01 22.42 3.00
C PRO A 88 -2.71 21.34 3.83
N SER A 89 -2.06 20.20 3.98
CA SER A 89 -2.64 19.02 4.62
C SER A 89 -1.60 18.19 5.38
N PHE A 90 -0.45 18.78 5.72
CA PHE A 90 0.64 18.06 6.38
C PHE A 90 0.28 17.65 7.80
N ASP A 91 -0.23 18.58 8.62
CA ASP A 91 -0.52 18.32 10.04
C ASP A 91 -1.62 17.26 10.26
N VAL A 92 -2.38 16.94 9.22
CA VAL A 92 -3.49 15.97 9.25
C VAL A 92 -3.07 14.59 8.71
N ARG A 93 -1.90 14.46 8.06
CA ARG A 93 -1.39 13.22 7.44
C ARG A 93 -0.49 12.44 8.38
#